data_AF-A0A1L7LKS2-F1
#
_entry.id   AF-A0A1L7LKS2-F1
#
_cell.length_a   1.000
_cell.length_b   1.000
_cell.length_c   1.000
_cell.angle_alpha   90.00
_cell.angle_beta   90.00
_cell.angle_gamma   90.00
#
_symmetry.space_group_name_H-M   'P 1'
#
loop_
_entity.id
_entity.type
_entity.pdbx_description
1 polymer ?
#
loop_
_entity_poly.entity_id
_entity_poly.type
_entity_poly.pdbx_seq_one_letter_code
_entity_poly.pdbx_strand_id
1 'polypeptide(L)' 'MLIRNECVLIDFQYMLEAQARRCLDFIDGASKVLAGNLQKVGASMYLLTPINVIVDAEEMTLAANGQDVSFNYDMKRR' A
#
# COMPACT_ATOMS: atom_id res chain seq x y z
N MET A 1 -4.88 11.64 1.30
CA MET A 1 -5.71 10.42 1.16
C MET A 1 -6.60 10.57 -0.07
N LEU A 2 -6.82 9.52 -0.88
CA LEU A 2 -7.54 9.45 -2.18
C LEU A 2 -8.39 10.66 -2.64
N ILE A 3 -9.23 11.21 -1.76
CA ILE A 3 -10.02 12.45 -1.94
C ILE A 3 -9.17 13.66 -2.37
N ARG A 4 -7.85 13.66 -2.08
CA ARG A 4 -6.88 14.68 -2.49
C ARG A 4 -6.00 14.26 -3.69
N ASN A 5 -6.38 13.21 -4.43
CA ASN A 5 -5.58 12.64 -5.53
C ASN A 5 -4.15 12.23 -5.14
N GLU A 6 -3.95 11.84 -3.89
CA GLU A 6 -2.67 11.32 -3.40
C GLU A 6 -2.65 9.80 -3.45
N CYS A 7 -1.54 9.22 -3.92
CA CYS A 7 -1.26 7.80 -3.78
C CYS A 7 -0.82 7.49 -2.35
N VAL A 8 -1.17 6.31 -1.84
CA VAL A 8 -0.81 5.87 -0.49
C VAL A 8 -0.22 4.47 -0.55
N LEU A 9 1.00 4.33 -0.07
CA LEU A 9 1.63 3.04 0.17
C LEU A 9 1.38 2.62 1.61
N ILE A 10 0.83 1.42 1.81
CA ILE A 10 0.42 0.89 3.09
C ILE A 10 1.22 -0.37 3.36
N ASP A 11 1.81 -0.47 4.55
CA ASP A 11 2.54 -1.65 4.97
C ASP A 11 1.94 -2.23 6.26
N PHE A 12 1.52 -3.49 6.18
CA PHE A 12 0.93 -4.24 7.29
C PHE A 12 1.95 -5.10 8.05
N GLN A 13 3.27 -4.93 7.85
CA GLN A 13 4.31 -5.78 8.46
C GLN A 13 4.20 -5.94 9.98
N TYR A 14 3.67 -4.93 10.70
CA TYR A 14 3.49 -4.96 12.16
C TYR A 14 2.05 -5.22 12.61
N MET A 15 1.16 -5.52 11.67
CA MET A 15 -0.25 -5.79 11.93
C MET A 15 -0.53 -7.28 11.83
N LEU A 16 -1.30 -7.82 12.79
CA LEU A 16 -1.77 -9.21 12.70
C LEU A 16 -2.61 -9.41 11.44
N GLU A 17 -2.49 -10.57 10.81
CA GLU A 17 -3.16 -10.89 9.53
C GLU A 17 -4.67 -10.61 9.57
N ALA A 18 -5.33 -10.98 10.67
CA ALA A 18 -6.77 -10.74 10.84
C ALA A 18 -7.13 -9.25 10.87
N GLN A 19 -6.28 -8.39 11.46
CA GLN A 19 -6.52 -6.94 11.49
C GLN A 19 -6.20 -6.31 10.13
N ALA A 20 -5.11 -6.75 9.47
CA ALA A 20 -4.73 -6.28 8.14
C ALA A 20 -5.85 -6.55 7.12
N ARG A 21 -6.47 -7.74 7.19
CA ARG A 21 -7.62 -8.09 6.34
C ARG A 21 -8.81 -7.14 6.54
N ARG A 22 -9.13 -6.78 7.78
CA ARG A 22 -10.20 -5.82 8.08
C ARG A 22 -9.89 -4.41 7.55
N CYS A 23 -8.65 -3.97 7.65
CA CYS A 23 -8.22 -2.71 7.06
C CYS A 23 -8.36 -2.73 5.53
N LEU A 24 -7.94 -3.82 4.89
CA LEU A 24 -8.09 -4.00 3.44
C LEU A 24 -9.56 -3.99 3.02
N ASP A 25 -10.44 -4.68 3.73
CA ASP A 25 -11.88 -4.70 3.43
C ASP A 25 -12.48 -3.28 3.47
N PHE A 26 -12.11 -2.49 4.48
CA PHE A 26 -12.55 -1.10 4.61
C PHE A 26 -12.01 -0.21 3.48
N ILE A 27 -10.71 -0.32 3.18
CA ILE A 27 -10.06 0.49 2.15
C ILE A 27 -10.58 0.11 0.76
N ASP A 28 -10.75 -1.17 0.47
CA ASP A 28 -11.31 -1.66 -0.79
C ASP A 28 -12.74 -1.14 -0.99
N GLY A 29 -13.58 -1.22 0.06
CA GLY A 29 -14.92 -0.64 0.06
C GLY A 29 -14.91 0.87 -0.22
N ALA A 30 -14.03 1.62 0.42
CA ALA A 30 -13.89 3.06 0.21
C ALA A 30 -13.32 3.41 -1.18
N SER A 31 -12.35 2.64 -1.68
CA SER A 31 -11.71 2.85 -2.97
C SER A 31 -12.72 2.75 -4.12
N LYS A 32 -13.66 1.79 -4.05
CA LYS A 32 -14.73 1.62 -5.03
C LYS A 32 -15.63 2.85 -5.15
N VAL A 33 -15.96 3.48 -4.02
CA VAL A 33 -16.77 4.72 -4.00
C VAL A 33 -16.02 5.90 -4.62
N LEU A 34 -14.70 5.95 -4.42
CA LEU A 34 -13.84 7.04 -4.90
C LEU A 34 -13.18 6.73 -6.27
N ALA A 35 -13.56 5.63 -6.91
CA ALA A 35 -12.93 5.07 -8.12
C ALA A 35 -11.40 4.92 -8.03
N GLY A 36 -10.88 4.70 -6.81
CA GLY A 36 -9.47 4.35 -6.60
C GLY A 36 -9.21 2.87 -6.88
N ASN A 37 -7.94 2.52 -7.02
CA ASN A 37 -7.47 1.16 -7.22
C ASN A 37 -6.54 0.75 -6.08
N LEU A 38 -6.74 -0.45 -5.52
CA LEU A 38 -5.90 -1.03 -4.48
C LEU A 38 -5.15 -2.23 -5.06
N GLN A 39 -3.82 -2.19 -5.05
CA GLN A 39 -2.96 -3.23 -5.61
C GLN A 39 -1.99 -3.75 -4.56
N LYS A 40 -1.73 -5.07 -4.54
CA LYS A 40 -0.68 -5.65 -3.71
C LYS A 40 0.67 -5.50 -4.40
N VAL A 41 1.64 -4.87 -3.73
CA VAL A 41 2.95 -4.51 -4.31
C VAL A 41 4.13 -5.17 -3.59
N GLY A 42 3.88 -5.85 -2.48
CA GLY A 42 4.88 -6.62 -1.73
C GLY A 42 4.22 -7.63 -0.79
N ALA A 43 4.98 -8.29 0.08
CA ALA A 43 4.46 -9.35 0.96
C ALA A 43 3.35 -8.85 1.89
N SER A 44 3.58 -7.73 2.58
CA SER A 44 2.66 -7.01 3.48
C SER A 44 2.22 -5.65 2.93
N MET A 45 2.65 -5.29 1.71
CA MET A 45 2.53 -3.94 1.17
C MET A 45 1.45 -3.83 0.10
N TYR A 46 0.68 -2.75 0.18
CA TYR A 46 -0.42 -2.42 -0.73
C TYR A 46 -0.31 -0.96 -1.16
N LEU A 47 -0.53 -0.73 -2.45
CA LEU A 47 -0.56 0.60 -3.05
C LEU A 47 -2.01 0.96 -3.39
N LEU A 48 -2.46 2.11 -2.88
CA LEU A 48 -3.73 2.72 -3.19
C LEU A 48 -3.52 3.91 -4.12
N THR A 49 -4.11 3.88 -5.31
CA THR A 49 -3.99 4.94 -6.31
C THR A 49 -5.36 5.53 -6.66
N PRO A 50 -5.45 6.86 -6.93
CA PRO A 50 -6.66 7.47 -7.47
C PRO A 50 -6.86 7.07 -8.94
N ILE A 51 -8.09 7.26 -9.45
CA ILE A 51 -8.50 6.83 -10.80
C ILE A 51 -7.61 7.33 -11.94
N ASN A 52 -6.96 8.48 -11.76
CA ASN A 52 -6.14 9.15 -12.76
C ASN A 52 -4.67 8.67 -12.76
N VAL A 53 -4.32 7.70 -11.92
CA VAL A 53 -2.95 7.17 -11.82
C VAL A 53 -2.95 5.72 -12.32
N ILE A 54 -2.17 5.48 -13.37
CA ILE A 54 -1.94 4.17 -13.96
C ILE A 54 -0.66 3.60 -13.34
N VAL A 55 -0.69 2.31 -13.01
CA VAL A 55 0.44 1.58 -12.43
C VAL A 55 0.83 0.48 -13.42
N ASP A 56 2.05 0.53 -13.94
CA ASP A 56 2.59 -0.53 -14.79
C ASP A 56 3.18 -1.65 -13.93
N ALA A 57 2.54 -2.81 -13.95
CA ALA A 57 2.85 -3.93 -13.06
C ALA A 57 4.09 -4.75 -13.49
N GLU A 58 4.64 -4.50 -14.68
CA GLU A 58 5.76 -5.27 -15.22
C GLU A 58 7.07 -5.08 -14.41
N GLU A 59 7.27 -3.95 -13.73
CA GLU A 59 8.45 -3.73 -12.86
C GLU A 59 8.28 -4.21 -11.41
N MET A 60 7.04 -4.41 -10.92
CA MET A 60 6.78 -4.61 -9.49
C MET A 60 7.25 -5.99 -8.97
N THR A 61 7.26 -7.00 -9.85
CA THR A 61 7.62 -8.39 -9.50
C THR A 61 9.10 -8.57 -9.16
N LEU A 62 9.96 -7.64 -9.61
CA LEU A 62 11.40 -7.64 -9.33
C LEU A 62 11.69 -7.30 -7.86
N ALA A 63 10.90 -6.43 -7.24
CA ALA A 63 11.08 -6.02 -5.83
C ALA A 63 10.61 -7.08 -4.82
N ALA A 64 9.72 -7.99 -5.21
CA ALA A 64 9.19 -9.03 -4.32
C ALA A 64 10.19 -10.17 -4.01
N ASN A 65 11.27 -10.32 -4.80
CA ASN A 65 12.17 -11.47 -4.75
C ASN A 65 13.52 -11.23 -4.05
N GLY A 66 13.71 -10.11 -3.36
CA GLY A 66 14.89 -10.00 -2.49
C GLY A 66 15.20 -8.60 -2.03
N GLN A 67 14.60 -8.18 -0.93
CA GLN A 67 15.12 -7.11 -0.07
C GLN A 67 14.62 -7.31 1.37
N ASP A 68 15.34 -8.12 2.15
CA ASP A 68 15.41 -7.97 3.61
C ASP A 68 16.09 -6.61 3.85
N VAL A 69 15.30 -5.53 3.81
CA VAL A 69 15.81 -4.18 4.07
C VAL A 69 15.25 -3.76 5.41
N SER A 70 16.09 -3.93 6.43
CA SER A 70 15.93 -3.31 7.73
C SER A 70 16.00 -1.80 7.57
N PHE A 71 14.85 -1.15 7.42
CA PHE A 71 14.75 0.31 7.44
C PHE A 71 14.80 0.79 8.90
N ASN A 72 15.98 1.16 9.37
CA ASN A 72 16.17 1.82 10.66
C ASN A 72 15.66 3.28 10.57
N TYR A 73 14.41 3.50 10.94
CA TYR A 73 13.82 4.83 11.07
C TYR A 73 14.36 5.54 12.33
N ASP A 74 15.61 6.03 12.30
CA ASP A 74 16.09 7.00 13.29
C ASP A 74 15.48 8.38 13.01
N MET A 75 14.20 8.53 13.37
CA MET A 75 13.53 9.83 13.40
C MET A 75 14.06 10.62 14.61
N LYS A 76 15.25 11.20 14.47
CA LYS A 76 15.75 12.17 15.47
C LYS A 76 14.83 13.37 15.52
N ARG A 77 13.99 13.37 16.54
CA ARG A 77 13.16 14.51 16.96
C ARG A 77 14.06 15.71 17.25
N ARG A 78 13.85 16.80 16.52
CA ARG A 78 14.21 18.15 16.93
C ARG A 78 13.02 19.05 16.71
#